data_AF-A0AA91LZV7-F1
#
_entry.id   AF-A0AA91LZV7-F1
#
_cell.length_a   1.000
_cell.length_b   1.000
_cell.length_c   1.000
_cell.angle_alpha   90.00
_cell.angle_beta   90.00
_cell.angle_gamma   90.00
#
_symmetry.space_group_name_H-M   'P 1'
#
loop_
_entity.id
_entity.type
_entity.pdbx_description
1 polymer ?
#
loop_
_entity_poly.entity_id
_entity_poly.type
_entity_poly.pdbx_seq_one_letter_code
_entity_poly.pdbx_strand_id
1 'polypeptide(L)'
;MGHTDTTAGEAGKVRVLPIEQVNDDRIPVEIISQRGNAVVMRADDHSAWVETAYLFRSPASARRLLEVEDAFQRGDLLKPDLDHGEQIPMACSSLGA
;
A
#
# COMPACT_ATOMS: atom_id res chain seq x y z
N MET A 1 -7.29 -24.07 -14.80
CA MET A 1 -7.33 -24.23 -13.33
C MET A 1 -6.44 -25.42 -12.99
N GLY A 2 -5.15 -25.20 -12.73
CA GLY A 2 -4.20 -26.26 -12.38
C GLY A 2 -3.33 -25.75 -11.26
N HIS A 3 -3.59 -26.20 -10.03
CA HIS A 3 -2.77 -25.89 -8.87
C HIS A 3 -1.76 -27.04 -8.73
N THR A 4 -0.46 -26.75 -8.87
CA THR A 4 0.60 -27.74 -8.64
C THR A 4 1.08 -27.63 -7.20
N ASP A 5 0.57 -28.52 -6.35
CA ASP A 5 1.08 -28.71 -5.00
C ASP A 5 2.49 -29.33 -5.07
N THR A 6 3.52 -28.53 -4.78
CA THR A 6 4.90 -29.03 -4.66
C THR A 6 5.14 -29.51 -3.23
N THR A 7 5.13 -30.82 -3.04
CA THR A 7 5.59 -31.49 -1.80
C THR A 7 7.09 -31.30 -1.65
N ALA A 8 7.53 -30.71 -0.53
CA ALA A 8 8.93 -30.37 -0.27
C ALA A 8 9.67 -31.49 0.50
N GLY A 9 10.65 -32.10 -0.16
CA GLY A 9 11.66 -32.98 0.44
C GLY A 9 13.06 -32.36 0.42
N GLU A 10 13.68 -32.37 1.61
CA GLU A 10 15.11 -32.33 1.95
C GLU A 10 16.01 -31.11 1.66
N ALA A 11 16.78 -30.82 2.72
CA ALA A 11 18.11 -30.21 2.81
C ALA A 11 18.31 -28.77 2.29
N GLY A 12 18.40 -27.82 3.22
CA GLY A 12 19.29 -26.64 3.14
C GLY A 12 19.17 -25.73 1.92
N LYS A 13 18.05 -25.77 1.21
CA LYS A 13 17.79 -24.88 0.07
C LYS A 13 17.47 -23.51 0.65
N VAL A 14 18.35 -22.53 0.42
CA VAL A 14 17.92 -21.12 0.46
C VAL A 14 16.80 -21.04 -0.57
N ARG A 15 15.55 -21.07 -0.09
CA ARG A 15 14.38 -20.86 -0.94
C ARG A 15 14.55 -19.45 -1.47
N VAL A 16 14.86 -19.34 -2.76
CA VAL A 16 14.79 -18.06 -3.46
C VAL A 16 13.34 -17.63 -3.31
N LEU A 17 13.10 -16.62 -2.48
CA LEU A 17 11.79 -16.02 -2.36
C LEU A 17 11.41 -15.49 -3.75
N PRO A 18 10.13 -15.53 -4.14
CA PRO A 18 9.68 -15.11 -5.48
C PRO A 18 9.73 -13.59 -5.69
N ILE A 19 10.75 -12.90 -5.14
CA ILE A 19 10.86 -11.44 -5.09
C ILE A 19 10.88 -10.84 -6.50
N GLU A 20 11.65 -11.42 -7.41
CA GLU A 20 11.71 -10.96 -8.80
C GLU A 20 10.36 -11.10 -9.49
N GLN A 21 9.74 -12.29 -9.39
CA GLN A 21 8.42 -12.55 -9.96
C GLN A 21 7.34 -11.61 -9.43
N VAL A 22 7.26 -11.37 -8.11
CA VAL A 22 6.24 -10.45 -7.55
C VAL A 22 6.48 -9.00 -7.96
N ASN A 23 7.73 -8.62 -8.21
CA ASN A 23 8.08 -7.27 -8.66
C ASN A 23 7.67 -7.06 -10.13
N ASP A 24 7.93 -8.05 -10.98
CA ASP A 24 7.69 -7.99 -12.42
C ASP A 24 6.20 -8.19 -12.75
N ASP A 25 5.59 -9.24 -12.22
CA ASP A 25 4.20 -9.59 -12.54
C ASP A 25 3.19 -8.72 -11.78
N ARG A 26 3.62 -8.05 -10.69
CA ARG A 26 2.76 -7.34 -9.72
C ARG A 26 1.61 -8.20 -9.18
N ILE A 27 1.82 -9.52 -9.10
CA ILE A 27 0.86 -10.47 -8.55
C ILE A 27 1.38 -10.94 -7.18
N PRO A 28 0.61 -10.77 -6.09
CA PRO A 28 0.98 -11.32 -4.79
C PRO A 28 1.06 -12.85 -4.82
N VAL A 29 2.06 -13.42 -4.14
CA VAL A 29 2.26 -14.88 -4.03
C VAL A 29 2.12 -15.32 -2.58
N GLU A 30 1.29 -16.33 -2.33
CA GLU A 30 1.18 -16.97 -1.02
C GLU A 30 2.21 -18.10 -0.88
N ILE A 31 2.98 -18.05 0.21
CA ILE A 31 3.90 -19.09 0.64
C ILE A 31 3.22 -19.89 1.73
N ILE A 32 2.89 -21.14 1.43
CA ILE A 32 2.30 -22.09 2.38
C ILE A 32 3.42 -22.88 3.07
N SER A 33 3.33 -23.01 4.40
CA SER A 33 4.28 -23.82 5.16
C SER A 33 3.63 -24.52 6.36
N GLN A 34 4.26 -25.58 6.87
CA GLN A 34 3.82 -26.27 8.08
C GLN A 34 3.81 -25.37 9.33
N ARG A 35 4.55 -24.25 9.32
CA ARG A 35 4.64 -23.28 10.43
C ARG A 35 3.73 -22.06 10.26
N GLY A 36 2.90 -22.05 9.22
CA GLY A 36 2.03 -20.93 8.86
C GLY A 36 2.32 -20.38 7.48
N ASN A 37 1.41 -19.53 7.01
CA ASN A 37 1.46 -18.97 5.67
C ASN A 37 1.93 -17.52 5.71
N ALA A 38 2.52 -17.07 4.61
CA ALA A 38 2.90 -15.68 4.40
C ALA A 38 2.55 -15.26 2.98
N VAL A 39 2.24 -13.98 2.77
CA VAL A 39 2.06 -13.40 1.45
C VAL A 39 3.26 -12.52 1.13
N VAL A 40 3.83 -12.70 -0.05
CA VAL A 40 4.87 -11.84 -0.60
C VAL A 40 4.24 -10.97 -1.68
N MET A 41 4.43 -9.66 -1.55
CA MET A 41 3.99 -8.66 -2.51
C MET A 41 5.06 -7.59 -2.66
N ARG A 42 5.02 -6.87 -3.79
CA ARG A 42 5.87 -5.71 -4.03
C ARG A 42 5.63 -4.63 -2.96
N ALA A 43 6.70 -3.95 -2.56
CA ALA A 43 6.63 -2.97 -1.47
C ALA A 43 5.66 -1.81 -1.76
N ASP A 44 5.61 -1.34 -3.01
CA ASP A 44 4.70 -0.27 -3.42
C ASP A 44 3.23 -0.70 -3.31
N ASP A 45 2.93 -1.95 -3.72
CA ASP A 45 1.57 -2.48 -3.68
C ASP A 45 1.11 -2.69 -2.23
N HIS A 46 2.00 -3.16 -1.36
CA HIS A 46 1.76 -3.21 0.08
C HIS A 46 1.46 -1.82 0.67
N SER A 47 2.28 -0.82 0.33
CA SER A 47 2.14 0.54 0.85
C SER A 47 0.82 1.18 0.40
N ALA A 48 0.47 1.04 -0.88
CA ALA A 48 -0.81 1.50 -1.40
C ALA A 48 -2.01 0.80 -0.75
N TRP A 49 -1.88 -0.51 -0.49
CA TRP A 49 -2.94 -1.28 0.15
C TRP A 49 -3.17 -0.87 1.61
N VAL A 50 -2.08 -0.70 2.39
CA VAL A 50 -2.16 -0.22 3.77
C VAL A 50 -2.76 1.18 3.84
N GLU A 51 -2.36 2.08 2.95
CA GLU A 51 -2.91 3.44 2.89
C GLU A 51 -4.40 3.40 2.57
N THR A 52 -4.81 2.61 1.57
CA THR A 52 -6.23 2.45 1.21
C THR A 52 -7.02 1.88 2.40
N ALA A 53 -6.53 0.82 3.04
CA ALA A 53 -7.16 0.26 4.23
C ALA A 53 -7.25 1.29 5.37
N TYR A 54 -6.24 2.15 5.52
CA TYR A 54 -6.24 3.23 6.50
C TYR A 54 -7.30 4.30 6.18
N LEU A 55 -7.44 4.71 4.92
CA LEU A 55 -8.48 5.65 4.48
C LEU A 55 -9.89 5.10 4.73
N PHE A 56 -10.09 3.79 4.55
CA PHE A 56 -11.38 3.12 4.76
C PHE A 56 -11.63 2.63 6.20
N ARG A 57 -10.68 2.83 7.12
CA ARG A 57 -10.77 2.39 8.53
C ARG A 57 -12.01 2.90 9.26
N SER A 58 -12.54 4.06 8.89
CA SER A 58 -13.73 4.64 9.50
C SER A 58 -14.86 4.80 8.48
N PRO A 59 -16.11 4.42 8.82
CA PRO A 59 -17.24 4.63 7.92
C PRO A 59 -17.46 6.10 7.53
N ALA A 60 -17.02 7.05 8.37
CA ALA A 60 -17.08 8.47 8.05
C ALA A 60 -16.02 8.87 7.02
N SER A 61 -14.78 8.40 7.16
CA SER A 61 -13.68 8.62 6.21
C SER A 61 -14.00 8.02 4.85
N ALA A 62 -14.53 6.79 4.83
CA ALA A 62 -14.95 6.09 3.61
C ALA A 62 -16.00 6.87 2.82
N ARG A 63 -17.07 7.33 3.49
CA ARG A 63 -18.13 8.13 2.86
C ARG A 63 -17.59 9.42 2.26
N ARG A 64 -16.76 10.14 3.00
CA ARG A 64 -16.14 11.38 2.52
C ARG A 64 -15.29 11.15 1.27
N LEU A 65 -14.55 10.03 1.21
CA LEU A 65 -13.71 9.72 0.06
C LEU A 65 -14.57 9.42 -1.18
N LEU A 66 -15.63 8.63 -1.01
CA LEU A 66 -16.58 8.32 -2.08
C LEU A 66 -17.31 9.57 -2.59
N GLU A 67 -17.72 10.48 -1.70
CA GLU A 67 -18.35 11.76 -2.07
C GLU A 67 -17.42 12.63 -2.93
N VAL A 68 -16.12 12.66 -2.60
CA VAL A 68 -15.10 13.40 -3.36
C VAL A 68 -14.83 12.75 -4.71
N GLU A 69 -14.75 11.42 -4.77
CA GLU A 69 -14.61 10.69 -6.03
C GLU A 69 -15.79 10.97 -6.98
N ASP A 70 -17.01 10.91 -6.46
CA ASP A 70 -18.24 11.21 -7.18
C ASP A 70 -18.25 12.64 -7.73
N ALA A 71 -17.88 13.62 -6.89
CA ALA A 71 -17.77 15.02 -7.30
C ALA A 71 -16.65 15.20 -8.35
N PHE A 72 -15.54 14.47 -8.24
CA PHE A 72 -14.47 14.46 -9.25
C PHE A 72 -14.96 13.95 -10.60
N GLN A 73 -15.68 12.84 -10.63
CA GLN A 73 -16.20 12.27 -11.87
C GLN A 73 -17.22 13.19 -12.55
N ARG A 74 -18.00 13.96 -11.77
CA ARG A 74 -18.93 14.97 -12.29
C ARG A 74 -18.25 16.29 -12.70
N GLY A 75 -16.98 16.48 -12.35
CA GLY A 75 -16.27 17.74 -12.56
C GLY A 75 -16.63 18.84 -11.56
N ASP A 76 -17.27 18.48 -10.45
CA ASP A 76 -17.78 19.40 -9.42
C ASP A 76 -16.74 19.72 -8.33
N LEU A 77 -15.47 19.32 -8.50
CA LEU A 77 -14.44 19.69 -7.54
C LEU A 77 -14.07 21.17 -7.69
N LEU A 78 -14.42 21.94 -6.67
CA LEU A 78 -13.80 23.24 -6.43
C LEU A 78 -12.30 23.01 -6.20
N LYS A 79 -11.46 23.51 -7.10
CA LYS A 79 -10.05 23.71 -6.80
C LYS A 79 -10.01 24.83 -5.77
N PRO A 80 -9.61 24.56 -4.51
CA PRO A 80 -9.32 25.66 -3.60
C PRO A 80 -8.24 26.50 -4.27
N ASP A 81 -8.37 27.83 -4.18
CA ASP A 81 -7.31 28.72 -4.59
C ASP A 81 -6.15 28.51 -3.61
N LEU A 82 -5.22 27.62 -3.96
CA LEU A 82 -4.03 27.36 -3.18
C LEU A 82 -3.05 28.49 -3.50
N ASP A 83 -3.26 29.64 -2.87
CA ASP A 83 -2.27 30.72 -2.87
C ASP A 83 -1.06 30.21 -2.08
N HIS A 84 -0.10 29.63 -2.79
CA HIS A 84 1.19 29.25 -2.24
C HIS A 84 2.00 30.53 -1.99
N GLY A 85 1.69 31.21 -0.88
CA GLY A 85 2.34 32.46 -0.48
C GLY A 85 2.58 32.63 1.02
N GLU A 86 1.89 31.90 1.90
CA GLU A 86 2.17 31.96 3.34
C GLU A 86 3.09 30.79 3.71
N GLN A 87 4.38 31.09 3.92
CA GLN A 87 5.27 30.19 4.63
C GLN A 87 4.59 29.80 5.95
N ILE A 88 4.12 28.55 6.06
CA ILE A 88 3.90 27.96 7.38
C ILE A 88 5.26 28.06 8.06
N PRO A 89 5.44 28.86 9.13
CA PRO A 89 6.74 29.01 9.73
C PRO A 89 7.12 27.63 10.26
N MET A 90 8.09 27.00 9.58
CA MET A 90 8.84 25.88 10.11
C MET A 90 9.57 26.44 11.33
N ALA A 91 8.90 26.45 12.49
CA ALA A 91 9.53 26.70 13.76
C ALA A 91 10.41 25.48 14.08
N CYS A 92 11.55 25.40 13.41
CA CYS A 92 12.66 24.58 13.86
C CYS A 92 13.92 25.43 13.86
N SER A 93 14.43 25.60 15.09
CA SER A 93 15.82 25.83 15.46
C SER A 93 16.35 27.26 15.38
N SER A 94 16.49 27.93 16.53
CA SER A 94 17.79 28.05 17.23
C SER A 94 17.83 29.23 18.20
N LEU A 95 18.11 28.98 19.48
CA LEU A 95 19.02 29.72 20.39
C LEU A 95 18.76 29.12 21.79
N GLY A 96 19.69 28.42 22.44
CA GLY A 96 21.07 28.84 22.57
C GLY A 96 21.15 29.98 23.58
N ALA A 97 20.93 29.65 24.86
CA ALA A 97 21.47 30.35 26.03
C ALA A 97 21.43 29.38 27.22
#